data_AF-A0A9E6PGD0-F1
#
_entry.id   AF-A0A9E6PGD0-F1
#
_cell.length_a   1.000
_cell.length_b   1.000
_cell.length_c   1.000
_cell.angle_alpha   90.00
_cell.angle_beta   90.00
_cell.angle_gamma   90.00
#
_symmetry.space_group_name_H-M   'P 1'
#
loop_
_entity.id
_entity.type
_entity.pdbx_description
1 polymer ?
#
loop_
_entity_poly.entity_id
_entity_poly.type
_entity_poly.pdbx_seq_one_letter_code
_entity_poly.pdbx_strand_id
1 'polypeptide(L)'
;MFKPTPNPPAKPKLASIDSRIADRALAHHNLGPDASAEPTPPSTASPPCHAPVMVAQEETLLDIHSILQSAAATAYENADNQTGPNRKVAMGVVHLIELAQLRMDRILSSQPEVAND
;
A
#
# COMPACT_ATOMS: atom_id res chain seq x y z
N MET A 1 47.15 -16.77 -26.93
CA MET A 1 46.26 -15.60 -26.91
C MET A 1 45.53 -15.57 -25.59
N PHE A 2 46.02 -14.81 -24.62
CA PHE A 2 45.34 -14.60 -23.34
C PHE A 2 44.24 -13.57 -23.57
N LYS A 3 42.97 -13.96 -23.40
CA LYS A 3 41.87 -13.00 -23.36
C LYS A 3 42.04 -12.18 -22.08
N PRO A 4 42.25 -10.86 -22.15
CA PRO A 4 42.28 -10.02 -20.96
C PRO A 4 40.92 -10.16 -20.28
N THR A 5 40.86 -10.84 -19.14
CA THR A 5 39.65 -10.87 -18.32
C THR A 5 39.48 -9.45 -17.78
N PRO A 6 38.39 -8.73 -18.10
CA PRO A 6 38.17 -7.40 -17.55
C PRO A 6 38.14 -7.53 -16.03
N ASN A 7 38.86 -6.66 -15.33
CA ASN A 7 38.74 -6.57 -13.88
C ASN A 7 37.25 -6.32 -13.54
N PRO A 8 36.67 -7.05 -12.58
CA PRO A 8 35.32 -6.77 -12.14
C PRO A 8 35.26 -5.31 -11.65
N PRO A 9 34.13 -4.61 -11.85
CA PRO A 9 33.98 -3.26 -11.33
C PRO A 9 34.29 -3.27 -9.83
N ALA A 10 34.99 -2.24 -9.36
CA ALA A 10 35.30 -2.10 -7.95
C ALA A 10 34.00 -2.30 -7.16
N LYS A 11 34.02 -3.22 -6.18
CA LYS A 11 32.89 -3.39 -5.25
C LYS A 11 32.51 -1.98 -4.80
N PRO A 12 31.26 -1.52 -4.99
CA PRO A 12 30.88 -0.23 -4.47
C PRO A 12 31.30 -0.25 -3.01
N LYS A 13 32.16 0.71 -2.61
CA LYS A 13 32.38 0.95 -1.19
C LYS A 13 30.99 1.11 -0.66
N LEU A 14 30.51 0.12 0.10
CA LEU A 14 29.27 0.20 0.82
C LEU A 14 29.47 1.45 1.67
N ALA A 15 28.96 2.59 1.20
CA ALA A 15 29.00 3.81 1.96
C ALA A 15 28.29 3.38 3.23
N SER A 16 29.05 3.31 4.32
CA SER A 16 28.55 2.89 5.63
C SER A 16 27.29 3.70 5.81
N ILE A 17 26.12 3.08 5.63
CA ILE A 17 24.85 3.78 5.77
C ILE A 17 24.90 4.26 7.19
N ASP A 18 24.96 5.59 7.37
CA ASP A 18 25.07 6.18 8.69
C ASP A 18 23.92 5.59 9.51
N SER A 19 24.24 4.91 10.60
CA SER A 19 23.25 4.28 11.48
C SER A 19 22.19 5.30 11.84
N ARG A 20 22.56 6.57 11.99
CA ARG A 20 21.62 7.66 12.29
C ARG A 20 20.65 7.96 11.16
N ILE A 21 21.06 7.80 9.90
CA ILE A 21 20.19 7.94 8.73
C ILE A 21 19.26 6.73 8.65
N ALA A 22 19.76 5.52 8.89
CA ALA A 22 18.95 4.32 8.96
C ALA A 22 17.94 4.39 10.12
N ASP A 23 18.36 4.81 11.31
CA ASP A 23 17.52 5.00 12.49
C ASP A 23 16.46 6.07 12.26
N ARG A 24 16.83 7.17 11.58
CA ARG A 24 15.87 8.19 11.17
C ARG A 24 14.84 7.62 10.19
N ALA A 25 15.28 6.86 9.18
CA ALA A 25 14.38 6.21 8.22
C ALA A 25 13.48 5.15 8.90
N LEU A 26 14.00 4.36 9.83
CA LEU A 26 13.23 3.37 10.59
C LEU A 26 12.24 4.04 11.55
N ALA A 27 12.63 5.15 12.19
CA ALA A 27 11.74 5.96 13.02
C ALA A 27 10.60 6.57 12.19
N HIS A 28 10.85 6.95 10.93
CA HIS A 28 9.79 7.41 10.01
C HIS A 28 8.73 6.33 9.74
N HIS A 29 9.06 5.04 9.90
CA HIS A 29 8.14 3.92 9.72
C HIS A 29 7.76 3.21 11.04
N ASN A 30 8.14 3.73 12.20
CA ASN A 30 8.01 3.07 13.52
C ASN A 30 8.63 1.67 13.59
N LEU A 31 9.66 1.39 12.80
CA LEU A 31 10.37 0.10 12.76
C LEU A 31 11.70 0.13 13.56
N GLY A 32 11.91 1.17 14.36
CA GLY A 32 13.12 1.35 15.17
C GLY A 32 13.14 0.48 16.43
N PRO A 33 14.32 0.21 17.01
CA PRO A 33 14.50 -0.68 18.16
C PRO A 33 13.76 -0.25 19.44
N ASP A 34 13.29 1.00 19.53
CA ASP A 34 12.60 1.59 20.69
C ASP A 34 11.08 1.75 20.49
N ALA A 35 10.48 1.16 19.45
CA ALA A 35 9.04 1.28 19.14
C ALA A 35 8.06 0.71 20.21
N SER A 36 8.56 0.23 21.35
CA SER A 36 7.76 -0.30 22.47
C SER A 36 7.71 0.59 23.72
N ALA A 37 8.23 1.83 23.68
CA ALA A 37 8.24 2.71 24.85
C ALA A 37 7.82 4.17 24.53
N GLU A 38 6.59 4.52 24.91
CA GLU A 38 6.16 5.91 25.20
C GLU A 38 6.39 6.21 26.71
N PRO A 39 6.39 7.46 27.23
CA PRO A 39 6.29 8.80 26.58
C PRO A 39 7.27 9.90 27.12
N THR A 40 7.35 11.08 26.45
CA THR A 40 7.29 12.49 26.99
C THR A 40 8.00 13.55 26.06
N PRO A 41 7.48 14.80 25.84
CA PRO A 41 7.90 15.78 24.80
C PRO A 41 8.80 16.95 25.32
N PRO A 42 9.36 17.87 24.48
CA PRO A 42 8.65 19.07 23.98
C PRO A 42 9.00 19.60 22.57
N SER A 43 7.96 20.09 21.87
CA SER A 43 7.84 21.20 20.89
C SER A 43 9.03 21.68 20.02
N THR A 44 8.91 21.58 18.68
CA THR A 44 8.79 22.72 17.74
C THR A 44 8.66 22.24 16.27
N ALA A 45 7.67 22.78 15.54
CA ALA A 45 7.48 22.81 14.07
C ALA A 45 7.24 21.50 13.26
N SER A 46 5.94 21.22 12.97
CA SER A 46 5.26 20.60 11.77
C SER A 46 5.96 19.58 10.85
N PRO A 47 5.25 18.62 10.18
CA PRO A 47 3.80 18.47 9.96
C PRO A 47 3.20 17.22 10.67
N PRO A 48 1.89 16.93 10.55
CA PRO A 48 1.24 15.84 11.29
C PRO A 48 1.88 14.49 10.98
N CYS A 49 2.21 13.73 12.03
CA CYS A 49 2.59 12.33 11.95
C CYS A 49 1.49 11.52 11.24
N HIS A 50 1.72 11.14 9.98
CA HIS A 50 0.80 10.32 9.19
C HIS A 50 0.87 8.80 9.51
N ALA A 51 1.79 8.35 10.37
CA ALA A 51 2.13 6.94 10.50
C ALA A 51 1.02 6.01 11.08
N PRO A 52 0.31 6.34 12.17
CA PRO A 52 -0.78 5.47 12.65
C PRO A 52 -2.02 5.52 11.74
N VAL A 53 -2.21 6.61 10.99
CA VAL A 53 -3.34 6.78 10.07
C VAL A 53 -3.16 5.89 8.84
N MET A 54 -1.93 5.71 8.35
CA MET A 54 -1.67 4.89 7.16
C MET A 54 -1.89 3.39 7.41
N VAL A 55 -1.50 2.85 8.57
CA VAL A 55 -1.75 1.43 8.91
C VAL A 55 -3.24 1.16 9.07
N ALA A 56 -3.96 2.03 9.78
CA ALA A 56 -5.42 1.92 9.91
C ALA A 56 -6.14 2.06 8.56
N GLN A 57 -5.60 2.88 7.65
CA GLN A 57 -6.12 3.05 6.30
C GLN A 57 -5.91 1.79 5.46
N GLU A 58 -4.74 1.15 5.52
CA GLU A 58 -4.46 -0.10 4.82
C GLU A 58 -5.39 -1.23 5.28
N GLU A 59 -5.55 -1.41 6.60
CA GLU A 59 -6.48 -2.40 7.15
C GLU A 59 -7.93 -2.14 6.69
N THR A 60 -8.36 -0.88 6.71
CA THR A 60 -9.69 -0.50 6.21
C THR A 60 -9.86 -0.81 4.72
N LEU A 61 -8.82 -0.57 3.91
CA LEU A 61 -8.84 -0.87 2.48
C LEU A 61 -8.93 -2.37 2.21
N LEU A 62 -8.19 -3.18 2.98
CA LEU A 62 -8.26 -4.64 2.90
C LEU A 62 -9.66 -5.16 3.27
N ASP A 63 -10.27 -4.62 4.32
CA ASP A 63 -11.63 -4.95 4.72
C ASP A 63 -12.64 -4.62 3.62
N ILE A 64 -12.58 -3.41 3.06
CA ILE A 64 -13.43 -2.99 1.93
C ILE A 64 -13.24 -3.93 0.73
N HIS A 65 -12.01 -4.28 0.38
CA HIS A 65 -11.74 -5.21 -0.71
C HIS A 65 -12.37 -6.59 -0.46
N SER A 66 -12.25 -7.12 0.77
CA SER A 66 -12.88 -8.38 1.17
C SER A 66 -14.41 -8.35 1.04
N ILE A 67 -15.03 -7.24 1.46
CA ILE A 67 -16.47 -7.01 1.32
C ILE A 67 -16.86 -6.98 -0.16
N LEU A 68 -16.12 -6.25 -1.00
CA LEU A 68 -16.41 -6.15 -2.44
C LEU A 68 -16.26 -7.51 -3.14
N GLN A 69 -15.26 -8.32 -2.79
CA GLN A 69 -15.12 -9.66 -3.35
C GLN A 69 -16.26 -10.59 -2.93
N SER A 70 -16.64 -10.56 -1.65
CA SER A 70 -17.76 -11.36 -1.15
C SER A 70 -19.09 -10.94 -1.78
N ALA A 71 -19.31 -9.63 -1.95
CA ALA A 71 -20.46 -9.09 -2.65
C ALA A 71 -20.48 -9.51 -4.12
N ALA A 72 -19.34 -9.47 -4.81
CA ALA A 72 -19.23 -9.90 -6.20
C ALA A 72 -19.60 -11.38 -6.34
N ALA A 73 -19.02 -12.26 -5.52
CA ALA A 73 -19.33 -13.69 -5.52
C ALA A 73 -20.83 -13.94 -5.32
N THR A 74 -21.44 -13.25 -4.35
CA THR A 74 -22.88 -13.35 -4.08
C THR A 74 -23.73 -12.84 -5.26
N ALA A 75 -23.34 -11.73 -5.88
CA ALA A 75 -24.06 -11.15 -7.00
C ALA A 75 -23.95 -12.01 -8.28
N TYR A 76 -22.77 -12.59 -8.54
CA TYR A 76 -22.56 -13.53 -9.64
C TYR A 76 -23.41 -14.80 -9.46
N GLU A 77 -23.34 -15.43 -8.29
CA GLU A 77 -24.18 -16.59 -7.95
C GLU A 77 -25.67 -16.25 -8.11
N ASN A 78 -26.10 -15.07 -7.65
CA ASN A 78 -27.49 -14.64 -7.82
C ASN A 78 -27.87 -14.40 -9.29
N ALA A 79 -26.98 -13.82 -10.09
CA ALA A 79 -27.20 -13.56 -11.51
C ALA A 79 -27.28 -14.86 -12.32
N ASP A 80 -26.46 -15.86 -11.98
CA ASP A 80 -26.45 -17.18 -12.63
C ASP A 80 -27.73 -17.97 -12.33
N ASN A 81 -28.30 -17.78 -11.13
CA ASN A 81 -29.58 -18.37 -10.75
C ASN A 81 -30.81 -17.62 -11.31
N GLN A 82 -30.62 -16.56 -12.10
CA GLN A 82 -31.69 -15.77 -12.69
C GLN A 82 -31.70 -15.83 -14.23
N THR A 83 -32.83 -15.47 -14.83
CA THR A 83 -32.96 -15.34 -16.29
C THR A 83 -33.70 -14.07 -16.68
N GLY A 84 -33.56 -13.66 -17.95
CA GLY A 84 -34.30 -12.54 -18.51
C GLY A 84 -34.00 -11.19 -17.84
N PRO A 85 -35.02 -10.34 -17.59
CA PRO A 85 -34.85 -9.02 -16.99
C PRO A 85 -34.22 -9.03 -15.60
N ASN A 86 -34.55 -10.02 -14.76
CA ASN A 86 -34.02 -10.10 -13.40
C ASN A 86 -32.50 -10.33 -13.42
N ARG A 87 -32.02 -11.23 -14.30
CA ARG A 87 -30.58 -11.42 -14.53
C ARG A 87 -29.88 -10.13 -14.94
N LYS A 88 -30.51 -9.28 -15.76
CA LYS A 88 -29.94 -7.97 -16.15
C LYS A 88 -29.80 -7.05 -14.94
N VAL A 89 -30.76 -7.06 -14.02
CA VAL A 89 -30.69 -6.29 -12.76
C VAL A 89 -29.56 -6.81 -11.88
N ALA A 90 -29.46 -8.13 -11.70
CA ALA A 90 -28.37 -8.75 -10.94
C ALA A 90 -26.98 -8.45 -11.53
N MET A 91 -26.83 -8.53 -12.86
CA MET A 91 -25.62 -8.08 -13.56
C MET A 91 -25.35 -6.57 -13.38
N GLY A 92 -26.39 -5.76 -13.23
CA GLY A 92 -26.25 -4.35 -12.86
C GLY A 92 -25.58 -4.17 -11.49
N VAL A 93 -25.93 -5.01 -10.51
CA VAL A 93 -25.27 -5.01 -9.19
C VAL A 93 -23.79 -5.39 -9.31
N VAL A 94 -23.48 -6.45 -10.07
CA VAL A 94 -22.09 -6.83 -10.38
C VAL A 94 -21.31 -5.65 -10.94
N HIS A 95 -21.88 -4.94 -11.91
CA HIS A 95 -21.23 -3.79 -12.52
C HIS A 95 -20.99 -2.64 -11.52
N LEU A 96 -21.92 -2.40 -10.60
CA LEU A 96 -21.73 -1.40 -9.53
C LEU A 96 -20.57 -1.77 -8.60
N ILE A 97 -20.39 -3.06 -8.32
CA ILE A 97 -19.28 -3.58 -7.50
C ILE A 97 -17.94 -3.37 -8.22
N GLU A 98 -17.87 -3.67 -9.51
CA GLU A 98 -16.67 -3.43 -10.34
C GLU A 98 -16.32 -1.93 -10.39
N LEU A 99 -17.32 -1.04 -10.49
CA LEU A 99 -17.10 0.40 -10.44
C LEU A 99 -16.56 0.86 -9.07
N ALA A 100 -17.00 0.23 -7.98
CA ALA A 100 -16.48 0.52 -6.65
C ALA A 100 -15.01 0.10 -6.51
N GLN A 101 -14.65 -1.09 -7.03
CA GLN A 101 -13.26 -1.55 -7.08
C GLN A 101 -12.37 -0.60 -7.87
N LEU A 102 -12.82 -0.18 -9.07
CA LEU A 102 -12.06 0.77 -9.89
C LEU A 102 -11.88 2.15 -9.23
N ARG A 103 -12.82 2.59 -8.39
CA ARG A 103 -12.65 3.82 -7.59
C ARG A 103 -11.63 3.61 -6.47
N MET A 104 -11.63 2.45 -5.83
CA MET A 104 -10.63 2.08 -4.82
C MET A 104 -9.23 2.06 -5.43
N ASP A 105 -9.05 1.44 -6.59
CA ASP A 105 -7.76 1.38 -7.31
C ASP A 105 -7.24 2.77 -7.69
N ARG A 106 -8.14 3.69 -8.06
CA ARG A 106 -7.77 5.10 -8.32
C ARG A 106 -7.29 5.83 -7.07
N ILE A 107 -7.89 5.55 -5.91
CA ILE A 107 -7.46 6.13 -4.64
C ILE A 107 -6.07 5.60 -4.26
N LEU A 108 -5.82 4.30 -4.49
CA LEU A 108 -4.53 3.66 -4.26
C LEU A 108 -3.43 4.22 -5.18
N SER A 109 -3.73 4.37 -6.47
CA SER A 109 -2.78 4.89 -7.47
C SER A 109 -2.53 6.41 -7.38
N SER A 110 -3.38 7.16 -6.68
CA SER A 110 -3.19 8.60 -6.43
C SER A 110 -2.28 8.89 -5.22
N GLN A 111 -1.75 7.87 -4.53
CA GLN A 111 -0.79 8.11 -3.44
C GLN A 111 0.54 8.64 -4.01
N PRO A 112 1.09 9.72 -3.46
CA PRO A 112 2.23 10.41 -4.06
C PRO A 112 3.47 9.53 -4.02
N GLU A 113 3.92 9.09 -5.20
CA GLU A 113 5.32 8.77 -5.46
C GLU A 113 6.15 10.00 -5.06
N VAL A 114 6.97 9.84 -4.02
CA VAL A 114 7.90 10.88 -3.58
C VAL A 114 8.94 11.05 -4.68
N ALA A 115 8.71 12.03 -5.57
CA ALA A 115 9.66 12.45 -6.58
C ALA A 115 10.95 12.93 -5.90
N ASN A 116 12.01 12.15 -6.03
CA ASN A 116 13.36 12.55 -5.64
C ASN A 116 13.91 13.49 -6.71
N ASP A 117 14.08 14.76 -6.36
CA ASP A 117 14.90 15.76 -7.05
C ASP A 117 16.24 15.89 -6.30
#